data_AF-A0A949P1N3-F1
#
_entry.id   AF-A0A949P1N3-F1
#
_cell.length_a   1.000
_cell.length_b   1.000
_cell.length_c   1.000
_cell.angle_alpha   90.00
_cell.angle_beta   90.00
_cell.angle_gamma   90.00
#
_symmetry.space_group_name_H-M   'P 1'
#
loop_
_entity.id
_entity.type
_entity.pdbx_description
1 polymer ?
#
loop_
_entity_poly.entity_id
_entity_poly.type
_entity_poly.pdbx_seq_one_letter_code
_entity_poly.pdbx_strand_id
1 'polypeptide(L)'
;MHISKRCCGMTPFLVMEILEAAQAMERAGRSVIHLEVGEPDFDTPDCVKRAACRALDNGHTHYTHSLGLLELREAISEDYRKRYGVTVDPANIAITQGTSPAMLAVFSAILEAGDKVVTSDPCYACYDNFITFAGAEPVKVPVSEDDAFQYRVSAIQAALDDKVRAILINSPANPTGSLLPAERMRAIAELAEEKNLWIVSDEIYHGLVYEGQEHSILEYTDRAFVFNGFSKLYAMTGWRLGYVIAPPAFIRTLQTVCQNFFISANAMSQWAGLAALKEAGPDVARMVATYDKRRIYILDRLKAMGFVIRHDPTGAFYVLVNMRRLAAKFDGSSLKLAYDILDKTGVGVTPGIDFGQNAEGFIRFSYANSLANIAEAMDRLEQYLKEHHAG
;
A
#
# COMPACT_ATOMS: atom_id res chain seq x y z
N MET A 1 -27.99 -12.90 -17.65
CA MET A 1 -27.00 -11.80 -17.57
C MET A 1 -25.61 -12.40 -17.73
N HIS A 2 -24.78 -11.91 -18.65
CA HIS A 2 -23.44 -12.46 -18.90
C HIS A 2 -22.38 -11.45 -18.47
N ILE A 3 -21.77 -11.67 -17.31
CA ILE A 3 -20.61 -10.91 -16.82
C ILE A 3 -19.35 -11.70 -17.21
N SER A 4 -18.29 -10.99 -17.62
CA SER A 4 -17.06 -11.64 -18.08
C SER A 4 -16.37 -12.43 -16.95
N LYS A 5 -15.74 -13.57 -17.30
CA LYS A 5 -15.04 -14.45 -16.33
C LYS A 5 -13.98 -13.69 -15.51
N ARG A 6 -13.24 -12.78 -16.15
CA ARG A 6 -12.23 -11.92 -15.51
C ARG A 6 -12.81 -11.04 -14.40
N CYS A 7 -14.01 -10.49 -14.59
CA CYS A 7 -14.66 -9.68 -13.55
C CYS A 7 -15.28 -10.55 -12.46
N CYS A 8 -15.80 -11.74 -12.80
CA CYS A 8 -16.32 -12.69 -11.81
C CYS A 8 -15.22 -13.27 -10.89
N GLY A 9 -13.96 -13.29 -11.34
CA GLY A 9 -12.83 -13.75 -10.55
C GLY A 9 -12.23 -12.69 -9.61
N MET A 10 -12.69 -11.44 -9.67
CA MET A 10 -12.22 -10.39 -8.76
C MET A 10 -12.95 -10.48 -7.43
N THR A 11 -12.21 -10.31 -6.34
CA THR A 11 -12.78 -10.20 -4.99
C THR A 11 -13.06 -8.75 -4.64
N PRO A 12 -14.13 -8.45 -3.88
CA PRO A 12 -14.34 -7.12 -3.33
C PRO A 12 -13.21 -6.77 -2.37
N PHE A 13 -12.93 -5.47 -2.23
CA PHE A 13 -12.00 -4.97 -1.22
C PHE A 13 -12.79 -4.78 0.08
N LEU A 14 -12.67 -5.70 1.04
CA LEU A 14 -13.56 -5.78 2.20
C LEU A 14 -13.47 -4.54 3.11
N VAL A 15 -12.33 -3.85 3.13
CA VAL A 15 -12.21 -2.49 3.72
C VAL A 15 -13.33 -1.57 3.25
N MET A 16 -13.66 -1.59 1.97
CA MET A 16 -14.67 -0.69 1.39
C MET A 16 -16.07 -1.05 1.88
N GLU A 17 -16.36 -2.34 2.11
CA GLU A 17 -17.64 -2.76 2.67
C GLU A 17 -17.78 -2.32 4.14
N ILE A 18 -16.72 -2.42 4.94
CA ILE A 18 -16.69 -1.89 6.32
C ILE A 18 -16.89 -0.37 6.31
N LEU A 19 -16.22 0.35 5.40
CA LEU A 19 -16.37 1.80 5.26
C LEU A 19 -17.81 2.17 4.88
N GLU A 20 -18.44 1.46 3.95
CA GLU A 20 -19.83 1.70 3.56
C GLU A 20 -20.81 1.48 4.72
N ALA A 21 -20.59 0.43 5.52
CA ALA A 21 -21.36 0.16 6.73
C ALA A 21 -21.16 1.25 7.80
N ALA A 22 -19.92 1.67 8.01
CA ALA A 22 -19.57 2.77 8.91
C ALA A 22 -20.28 4.07 8.50
N GLN A 23 -20.23 4.44 7.23
CA GLN A 23 -20.92 5.63 6.72
C GLN A 23 -22.45 5.53 6.84
N ALA A 24 -23.02 4.32 6.73
CA ALA A 24 -24.44 4.12 6.97
C ALA A 24 -24.82 4.39 8.44
N MET A 25 -23.97 3.99 9.39
CA MET A 25 -24.15 4.31 10.81
C MET A 25 -24.04 5.80 11.09
N GLU A 26 -23.08 6.49 10.47
CA GLU A 26 -22.93 7.95 10.60
C GLU A 26 -24.17 8.68 10.08
N ARG A 27 -24.70 8.27 8.92
CA ARG A 27 -25.97 8.80 8.38
C ARG A 27 -27.16 8.57 9.31
N ALA A 28 -27.12 7.51 10.12
CA ALA A 28 -28.11 7.23 11.16
C ALA A 28 -27.84 7.99 12.48
N GLY A 29 -26.84 8.87 12.53
CA GLY A 29 -26.51 9.71 13.68
C GLY A 29 -25.62 9.03 14.73
N ARG A 30 -25.03 7.87 14.42
CA ARG A 30 -24.09 7.19 15.33
C ARG A 30 -22.68 7.75 15.13
N SER A 31 -21.94 7.91 16.23
CA SER A 31 -20.52 8.28 16.20
C SER A 31 -19.68 7.09 15.76
N VAL A 32 -18.93 7.26 14.66
CA VAL A 32 -17.99 6.27 14.14
C VAL A 32 -16.56 6.82 14.13
N ILE A 33 -15.59 5.97 14.43
CA ILE A 33 -14.16 6.26 14.32
C ILE A 33 -13.56 5.31 13.29
N HIS A 34 -12.97 5.88 12.24
CA HIS A 34 -12.40 5.13 11.13
C HIS A 34 -10.93 4.78 11.39
N LEU A 35 -10.66 3.49 11.64
CA LEU A 35 -9.32 2.90 11.70
C LEU A 35 -9.14 1.78 10.64
N GLU A 36 -10.09 1.63 9.72
CA GLU A 36 -10.09 0.63 8.66
C GLU A 36 -9.48 1.12 7.35
N VAL A 37 -9.43 2.43 7.10
CA VAL A 37 -8.91 2.96 5.83
C VAL A 37 -7.48 3.46 6.01
N GLY A 38 -6.64 3.16 5.02
CA GLY A 38 -5.26 3.63 4.95
C GLY A 38 -5.13 5.02 4.32
N GLU A 39 -5.89 6.00 4.81
CA GLU A 39 -5.92 7.38 4.32
C GLU A 39 -5.39 8.33 5.41
N PRO A 40 -4.38 9.17 5.10
CA PRO A 40 -3.94 10.25 5.96
C PRO A 40 -5.09 11.17 6.41
N ASP A 41 -5.17 11.49 7.69
CA ASP A 41 -6.07 12.52 8.24
C ASP A 41 -5.54 13.95 8.05
N PHE A 42 -4.29 14.10 7.63
CA PHE A 42 -3.73 15.40 7.29
C PHE A 42 -4.30 15.92 5.99
N ASP A 43 -4.52 17.23 5.95
CA ASP A 43 -4.71 17.96 4.72
C ASP A 43 -3.45 17.88 3.83
N THR A 44 -3.67 17.88 2.50
CA THR A 44 -2.58 18.07 1.55
C THR A 44 -1.79 19.36 1.87
N PRO A 45 -0.43 19.33 1.86
CA PRO A 45 0.39 20.51 2.15
C PRO A 45 0.04 21.74 1.29
N ASP A 46 0.13 22.93 1.87
CA ASP A 46 -0.31 24.14 1.19
C ASP A 46 0.52 24.49 -0.05
N CYS A 47 1.81 24.13 -0.08
CA CYS A 47 2.65 24.32 -1.28
C CYS A 47 2.09 23.54 -2.48
N VAL A 48 1.59 22.32 -2.24
CA VAL A 48 0.96 21.44 -3.22
C VAL A 48 -0.38 22.01 -3.67
N LYS A 49 -1.24 22.42 -2.73
CA LYS A 49 -2.53 23.07 -3.03
C LYS A 49 -2.32 24.31 -3.91
N ARG A 50 -1.39 25.19 -3.53
CA ARG A 50 -1.07 26.42 -4.30
C ARG A 50 -0.49 26.10 -5.68
N ALA A 51 0.33 25.07 -5.82
CA ALA A 51 0.88 24.68 -7.12
C ALA A 51 -0.21 24.20 -8.09
N ALA A 52 -1.21 23.46 -7.60
CA ALA A 52 -2.36 23.08 -8.41
C ALA A 52 -3.19 24.29 -8.86
N CYS A 53 -3.47 25.24 -7.96
CA CYS A 53 -4.19 26.47 -8.31
C CYS A 53 -3.41 27.28 -9.36
N ARG A 54 -2.09 27.47 -9.17
CA ARG A 54 -1.25 28.15 -10.17
C ARG A 54 -1.25 27.44 -11.51
N ALA A 55 -1.23 26.11 -11.53
CA ALA A 55 -1.29 25.35 -12.77
C ALA A 55 -2.61 25.60 -13.51
N LEU A 56 -3.73 25.69 -12.77
CA LEU A 56 -5.02 26.05 -13.32
C LEU A 56 -5.03 27.49 -13.87
N ASP A 57 -4.55 28.46 -13.07
CA ASP A 57 -4.48 29.87 -13.47
C ASP A 57 -3.63 30.08 -14.72
N ASN A 58 -2.55 29.30 -14.87
CA ASN A 58 -1.65 29.35 -16.02
C ASN A 58 -2.14 28.56 -17.24
N GLY A 59 -3.36 27.99 -17.19
CA GLY A 59 -3.92 27.24 -18.31
C GLY A 59 -3.24 25.90 -18.59
N HIS A 60 -2.64 25.26 -17.58
CA HIS A 60 -2.09 23.90 -17.70
C HIS A 60 -3.21 22.83 -17.70
N THR A 61 -4.20 23.00 -18.57
CA THR A 61 -5.42 22.19 -18.66
C THR A 61 -5.48 21.30 -19.90
N HIS A 62 -4.41 21.26 -20.69
CA HIS A 62 -4.30 20.42 -21.88
C HIS A 62 -3.66 19.07 -21.56
N TYR A 63 -3.70 18.14 -22.53
CA TYR A 63 -2.99 16.87 -22.42
C TYR A 63 -1.50 17.10 -22.15
N THR A 64 -0.95 16.35 -21.20
CA THR A 64 0.51 16.28 -21.01
C THR A 64 1.09 15.21 -21.92
N HIS A 65 2.42 15.12 -21.95
CA HIS A 65 3.07 13.93 -22.49
C HIS A 65 2.49 12.66 -21.82
N SER A 66 2.36 11.56 -22.57
CA SER A 66 1.67 10.35 -22.09
C SER A 66 2.43 9.60 -21.00
N LEU A 67 3.74 9.83 -20.88
CA LEU A 67 4.56 9.40 -19.72
C LEU A 67 4.53 10.41 -18.55
N GLY A 68 3.86 11.55 -18.72
CA GLY A 68 3.85 12.66 -17.77
C GLY A 68 4.89 13.76 -18.03
N LEU A 69 4.76 14.85 -17.29
CA LEU A 69 5.63 16.03 -17.33
C LEU A 69 7.10 15.63 -17.14
N LEU A 70 7.97 16.19 -17.97
CA LEU A 70 9.40 15.91 -17.90
C LEU A 70 9.98 16.38 -16.58
N GLU A 71 9.58 17.56 -16.13
CA GLU A 71 10.03 18.21 -14.89
C GLU A 71 9.69 17.37 -13.66
N LEU A 72 8.56 16.67 -13.68
CA LEU A 72 8.17 15.74 -12.61
C LEU A 72 9.03 14.48 -12.64
N ARG A 73 9.27 13.91 -13.82
CA ARG A 73 10.13 12.72 -13.97
C ARG A 73 11.57 13.03 -13.55
N GLU A 74 12.11 14.19 -13.94
CA GLU A 74 13.42 14.67 -13.49
C GLU A 74 13.49 14.85 -11.98
N ALA A 75 12.44 15.41 -11.36
CA ALA A 75 12.38 15.56 -9.91
C ALA A 75 12.33 14.20 -9.18
N ILE A 76 11.66 13.19 -9.74
CA ILE A 76 11.67 11.83 -9.19
C ILE A 76 13.06 11.20 -9.32
N SER A 77 13.72 11.31 -10.47
CA SER A 77 15.11 10.86 -10.65
C SER A 77 16.06 11.50 -9.64
N GLU A 78 15.90 12.81 -9.39
CA GLU A 78 16.68 13.52 -8.37
C GLU A 78 16.43 12.99 -6.96
N ASP A 79 15.17 12.72 -6.62
CA ASP A 79 14.79 12.18 -5.31
C ASP A 79 15.39 10.79 -5.10
N TYR A 80 15.33 9.90 -6.10
CA TYR A 80 15.96 8.57 -6.03
C TYR A 80 17.49 8.66 -5.86
N ARG A 81 18.14 9.60 -6.55
CA ARG A 81 19.59 9.81 -6.39
C ARG A 81 19.94 10.30 -5.00
N LYS A 82 19.14 11.22 -4.44
CA LYS A 82 19.36 11.78 -3.09
C LYS A 82 19.08 10.77 -1.98
N ARG A 83 17.98 10.03 -2.07
CA ARG A 83 17.53 9.11 -1.00
C ARG A 83 18.26 7.78 -1.02
N TYR A 84 18.49 7.22 -2.21
CA TYR A 84 18.98 5.85 -2.38
C TYR A 84 20.35 5.77 -3.06
N GLY A 85 20.88 6.88 -3.57
CA GLY A 85 22.10 6.86 -4.37
C GLY A 85 21.93 6.22 -5.75
N VAL A 86 20.69 5.95 -6.17
CA VAL A 86 20.36 5.29 -7.44
C VAL A 86 20.20 6.32 -8.55
N THR A 87 20.80 6.05 -9.71
CA THR A 87 20.61 6.88 -10.91
C THR A 87 19.49 6.31 -11.77
N VAL A 88 18.37 7.02 -11.82
CA VAL A 88 17.23 6.68 -12.68
C VAL A 88 17.18 7.66 -13.85
N ASP A 89 17.13 7.17 -15.08
CA ASP A 89 16.88 8.03 -16.24
C ASP A 89 15.41 8.50 -16.22
N PRO A 90 15.11 9.81 -16.30
CA PRO A 90 13.73 10.31 -16.39
C PRO A 90 12.91 9.67 -17.52
N ALA A 91 13.55 9.18 -18.59
CA ALA A 91 12.89 8.44 -19.67
C ALA A 91 12.33 7.08 -19.21
N ASN A 92 12.85 6.52 -18.12
CA ASN A 92 12.42 5.26 -17.54
C ASN A 92 11.24 5.40 -16.55
N ILE A 93 10.63 6.58 -16.49
CA ILE A 93 9.56 6.90 -15.55
C ILE A 93 8.26 7.17 -16.30
N ALA A 94 7.17 6.53 -15.89
CA ALA A 94 5.83 6.82 -16.36
C ALA A 94 4.95 7.32 -15.20
N ILE A 95 4.45 8.55 -15.30
CA ILE A 95 3.51 9.13 -14.35
C ILE A 95 2.10 8.62 -14.64
N THR A 96 1.39 8.21 -13.59
CA THR A 96 0.10 7.52 -13.66
C THR A 96 -0.92 8.14 -12.71
N GLN A 97 -2.19 7.76 -12.88
CA GLN A 97 -3.31 8.23 -12.04
C GLN A 97 -3.34 7.49 -10.68
N GLY A 98 -2.21 7.50 -9.96
CA GLY A 98 -1.92 6.64 -8.82
C GLY A 98 -1.24 5.32 -9.22
N THR A 99 -0.83 4.53 -8.24
CA THR A 99 -0.15 3.24 -8.50
C THR A 99 -1.07 2.17 -9.07
N SER A 100 -2.40 2.26 -8.89
CA SER A 100 -3.36 1.28 -9.41
C SER A 100 -3.35 1.16 -10.96
N PRO A 101 -3.43 2.24 -11.74
CA PRO A 101 -3.19 2.17 -13.19
C PRO A 101 -1.78 1.72 -13.57
N ALA A 102 -0.77 2.00 -12.75
CA ALA A 102 0.59 1.54 -12.99
C ALA A 102 0.70 0.01 -12.85
N MET A 103 0.10 -0.57 -11.80
CA MET A 103 -0.04 -2.01 -11.60
C MET A 103 -0.74 -2.65 -12.80
N LEU A 104 -1.88 -2.11 -13.21
CA LEU A 104 -2.59 -2.63 -14.37
C LEU A 104 -1.71 -2.61 -15.63
N ALA A 105 -1.00 -1.52 -15.89
CA ALA A 105 -0.14 -1.40 -17.06
C ALA A 105 1.05 -2.36 -17.04
N VAL A 106 1.73 -2.50 -15.90
CA VAL A 106 2.87 -3.41 -15.73
C VAL A 106 2.43 -4.86 -15.84
N PHE A 107 1.40 -5.28 -15.11
CA PHE A 107 0.95 -6.67 -15.17
C PHE A 107 0.41 -7.03 -16.55
N SER A 108 -0.24 -6.12 -17.26
CA SER A 108 -0.64 -6.34 -18.66
C SER A 108 0.55 -6.41 -19.64
N ALA A 109 1.71 -5.88 -19.26
CA ALA A 109 2.91 -5.85 -20.11
C ALA A 109 3.86 -7.03 -19.86
N ILE A 110 3.80 -7.67 -18.68
CA ILE A 110 4.76 -8.71 -18.29
C ILE A 110 4.14 -10.09 -18.08
N LEU A 111 2.81 -10.21 -18.09
CA LEU A 111 2.10 -11.45 -17.83
C LEU A 111 1.26 -11.89 -19.03
N GLU A 112 1.29 -13.19 -19.28
CA GLU A 112 0.35 -13.89 -20.15
C GLU A 112 -0.60 -14.78 -19.32
N ALA A 113 -1.64 -15.28 -19.98
CA ALA A 113 -2.58 -16.18 -19.34
C ALA A 113 -1.89 -17.46 -18.81
N GLY A 114 -2.07 -17.73 -17.52
CA GLY A 114 -1.46 -18.88 -16.84
C GLY A 114 -0.03 -18.66 -16.33
N ASP A 115 0.55 -17.48 -16.54
CA ASP A 115 1.76 -17.08 -15.81
C ASP A 115 1.44 -16.89 -14.31
N LYS A 116 2.50 -16.89 -13.49
CA LYS A 116 2.41 -16.81 -12.04
C LYS A 116 3.20 -15.64 -11.47
N VAL A 117 2.69 -15.04 -10.40
CA VAL A 117 3.37 -13.99 -9.64
C VAL A 117 3.44 -14.38 -8.18
N VAL A 118 4.65 -14.43 -7.61
CA VAL A 118 4.83 -14.69 -6.18
C VAL A 118 4.42 -13.45 -5.38
N THR A 119 3.55 -13.65 -4.39
CA THR A 119 3.09 -12.61 -3.44
C THR A 119 3.16 -13.15 -2.01
N SER A 120 3.30 -12.28 -1.01
CA SER A 120 3.30 -12.68 0.39
C SER A 120 1.87 -12.96 0.84
N ASP A 121 1.71 -13.79 1.86
CA ASP A 121 0.44 -13.95 2.56
C ASP A 121 0.69 -13.71 4.06
N PRO A 122 0.25 -12.57 4.63
CA PRO A 122 -0.60 -11.54 4.00
C PRO A 122 0.12 -10.57 3.04
N CYS A 123 -0.66 -9.90 2.17
CA CYS A 123 -0.25 -8.76 1.35
C CYS A 123 -1.41 -7.78 1.11
N TYR A 124 -1.17 -6.67 0.41
CA TYR A 124 -2.25 -5.77 0.00
C TYR A 124 -3.27 -6.50 -0.89
N ALA A 125 -4.55 -6.41 -0.51
CA ALA A 125 -5.67 -7.12 -1.12
C ALA A 125 -5.75 -7.01 -2.65
N CYS A 126 -5.46 -5.83 -3.20
CA CYS A 126 -5.69 -5.56 -4.61
C CYS A 126 -4.65 -6.18 -5.55
N TYR A 127 -3.50 -6.67 -5.04
CA TYR A 127 -2.48 -7.30 -5.91
C TYR A 127 -3.06 -8.47 -6.69
N ASP A 128 -3.79 -9.36 -6.01
CA ASP A 128 -4.39 -10.56 -6.61
C ASP A 128 -5.37 -10.20 -7.71
N ASN A 129 -6.18 -9.17 -7.48
CA ASN A 129 -7.13 -8.68 -8.46
C ASN A 129 -6.44 -8.19 -9.75
N PHE A 130 -5.30 -7.50 -9.67
CA PHE A 130 -4.57 -7.09 -10.88
C PHE A 130 -3.92 -8.28 -11.59
N ILE A 131 -3.33 -9.20 -10.85
CA ILE A 131 -2.68 -10.41 -11.39
C ILE A 131 -3.72 -11.28 -12.11
N THR A 132 -4.83 -11.59 -11.45
CA THR A 132 -5.92 -12.39 -12.03
C THR A 132 -6.64 -11.68 -13.16
N PHE A 133 -6.80 -10.36 -13.11
CA PHE A 133 -7.38 -9.60 -14.21
C PHE A 133 -6.52 -9.61 -15.49
N ALA A 134 -5.21 -9.76 -15.35
CA ALA A 134 -4.26 -9.99 -16.44
C ALA A 134 -4.25 -11.45 -16.93
N GLY A 135 -5.01 -12.35 -16.30
CA GLY A 135 -5.08 -13.78 -16.65
C GLY A 135 -4.04 -14.66 -15.97
N ALA A 136 -3.26 -14.10 -15.04
CA ALA A 136 -2.22 -14.80 -14.28
C ALA A 136 -2.72 -15.27 -12.91
N GLU A 137 -1.89 -16.03 -12.20
CA GLU A 137 -2.19 -16.61 -10.89
C GLU A 137 -1.24 -16.08 -9.80
N PRO A 138 -1.75 -15.56 -8.67
CA PRO A 138 -0.92 -15.25 -7.52
C PRO A 138 -0.50 -16.53 -6.80
N VAL A 139 0.80 -16.72 -6.58
CA VAL A 139 1.36 -17.80 -5.77
C VAL A 139 1.68 -17.24 -4.39
N LYS A 140 0.91 -17.66 -3.38
CA LYS A 140 1.01 -17.17 -2.01
C LYS A 140 2.15 -17.84 -1.25
N VAL A 141 3.09 -17.03 -0.77
CA VAL A 141 4.15 -17.45 0.16
C VAL A 141 3.79 -16.96 1.56
N PRO A 142 3.50 -17.87 2.51
CA PRO A 142 3.11 -17.47 3.85
C PRO A 142 4.27 -16.81 4.60
N VAL A 143 3.98 -15.69 5.25
CA VAL A 143 4.89 -14.97 6.15
C VAL A 143 4.26 -14.88 7.53
N SER A 144 5.02 -15.00 8.62
CA SER A 144 4.46 -15.09 9.97
C SER A 144 4.90 -13.94 10.86
N GLU A 145 4.12 -13.70 11.93
CA GLU A 145 4.48 -12.78 13.01
C GLU A 145 5.80 -13.14 13.70
N ASP A 146 6.30 -14.38 13.58
CA ASP A 146 7.59 -14.78 14.17
C ASP A 146 8.76 -14.04 13.52
N ASP A 147 8.62 -13.67 12.24
CA ASP A 147 9.67 -13.05 11.43
C ASP A 147 9.24 -11.67 10.90
N ALA A 148 8.45 -10.96 11.69
CA ALA A 148 7.91 -9.64 11.34
C ALA A 148 7.16 -9.62 9.99
N PHE A 149 6.53 -10.73 9.61
CA PHE A 149 5.85 -10.94 8.33
C PHE A 149 6.74 -10.67 7.11
N GLN A 150 8.05 -10.92 7.22
CA GLN A 150 8.98 -10.73 6.12
C GLN A 150 9.12 -12.00 5.27
N TYR A 151 9.37 -11.81 3.98
CA TYR A 151 9.73 -12.92 3.11
C TYR A 151 10.99 -13.64 3.60
N ARG A 152 10.99 -14.96 3.44
CA ARG A 152 12.21 -15.76 3.42
C ARG A 152 12.54 -16.14 1.99
N VAL A 153 13.78 -15.91 1.57
CA VAL A 153 14.23 -16.25 0.21
C VAL A 153 14.04 -17.74 -0.10
N SER A 154 14.30 -18.61 0.88
CA SER A 154 14.06 -20.05 0.75
C SER A 154 12.57 -20.39 0.51
N ALA A 155 11.65 -19.65 1.13
CA ALA A 155 10.22 -19.86 0.94
C ALA A 155 9.76 -19.36 -0.45
N ILE A 156 10.32 -18.24 -0.93
CA ILE A 156 10.12 -17.80 -2.32
C ILE A 156 10.63 -18.86 -3.28
N GLN A 157 11.86 -19.34 -3.10
CA GLN A 157 12.50 -20.34 -3.95
C GLN A 157 11.68 -21.63 -4.03
N ALA A 158 11.09 -22.09 -2.91
CA ALA A 158 10.23 -23.26 -2.86
C ALA A 158 8.90 -23.09 -3.62
N ALA A 159 8.46 -21.86 -3.83
CA ALA A 159 7.23 -21.53 -4.56
C ALA A 159 7.45 -21.33 -6.07
N LEU A 160 8.70 -21.36 -6.54
CA LEU A 160 9.01 -21.13 -7.95
C LEU A 160 8.71 -22.36 -8.82
N ASP A 161 8.17 -22.11 -10.01
CA ASP A 161 8.07 -23.04 -11.12
C ASP A 161 8.33 -22.30 -12.45
N ASP A 162 8.31 -23.03 -13.57
CA ASP A 162 8.59 -22.48 -14.90
C ASP A 162 7.54 -21.45 -15.39
N LYS A 163 6.41 -21.31 -14.68
CA LYS A 163 5.36 -20.32 -14.99
C LYS A 163 5.52 -19.03 -14.20
N VAL A 164 6.36 -19.00 -13.16
CA VAL A 164 6.62 -17.76 -12.42
C VAL A 164 7.32 -16.75 -13.33
N ARG A 165 6.83 -15.51 -13.31
CA ARG A 165 7.39 -14.38 -14.06
C ARG A 165 7.90 -13.25 -13.18
N ALA A 166 7.30 -13.09 -12.01
CA ALA A 166 7.64 -12.00 -11.12
C ALA A 166 7.53 -12.37 -9.64
N ILE A 167 8.34 -11.70 -8.82
CA ILE A 167 8.22 -11.65 -7.37
C ILE A 167 7.75 -10.25 -6.99
N LEU A 168 6.63 -10.16 -6.28
CA LEU A 168 6.10 -8.90 -5.78
C LEU A 168 6.54 -8.68 -4.33
N ILE A 169 7.20 -7.56 -4.07
CA ILE A 169 7.56 -7.11 -2.72
C ILE A 169 6.87 -5.78 -2.41
N ASN A 170 6.51 -5.56 -1.14
CA ASN A 170 5.98 -4.29 -0.67
C ASN A 170 6.66 -3.93 0.65
N SER A 171 7.39 -2.81 0.68
CA SER A 171 8.17 -2.37 1.85
C SER A 171 8.25 -0.84 1.87
N PRO A 172 7.86 -0.16 2.96
CA PRO A 172 7.09 -0.69 4.09
C PRO A 172 5.78 -1.37 3.66
N ALA A 173 5.39 -2.42 4.38
CA ALA A 173 4.30 -3.30 3.96
C ALA A 173 2.92 -2.87 4.47
N ASN A 174 1.92 -2.95 3.59
CA ASN A 174 0.50 -3.03 3.97
C ASN A 174 0.07 -4.50 3.85
N PRO A 175 -0.42 -5.16 4.93
CA PRO A 175 -1.01 -4.57 6.15
C PRO A 175 -0.12 -4.52 7.41
N THR A 176 1.11 -5.00 7.34
CA THR A 176 1.88 -5.37 8.53
C THR A 176 2.66 -4.22 9.15
N GLY A 177 2.93 -3.16 8.38
CA GLY A 177 3.82 -2.07 8.77
C GLY A 177 5.30 -2.49 8.83
N SER A 178 5.65 -3.67 8.30
CA SER A 178 7.02 -4.19 8.36
C SER A 178 7.90 -3.58 7.27
N LEU A 179 9.17 -3.37 7.61
CA LEU A 179 10.22 -2.88 6.73
C LEU A 179 11.15 -4.02 6.35
N LEU A 180 11.36 -4.24 5.04
CA LEU A 180 12.26 -5.27 4.53
C LEU A 180 13.73 -4.81 4.64
N PRO A 181 14.61 -5.53 5.36
CA PRO A 181 15.99 -5.12 5.52
C PRO A 181 16.80 -5.29 4.23
N ALA A 182 17.85 -4.47 4.08
CA ALA A 182 18.75 -4.46 2.92
C ALA A 182 19.26 -5.86 2.52
N GLU A 183 19.67 -6.68 3.48
CA GLU A 183 20.17 -8.04 3.22
C GLU A 183 19.13 -8.93 2.55
N ARG A 184 17.85 -8.78 2.95
CA ARG A 184 16.75 -9.60 2.44
C ARG A 184 16.36 -9.11 1.06
N MET A 185 16.29 -7.80 0.87
CA MET A 185 16.02 -7.19 -0.43
C MET A 185 17.08 -7.57 -1.45
N ARG A 186 18.37 -7.51 -1.08
CA ARG A 186 19.49 -7.98 -1.92
C ARG A 186 19.36 -9.46 -2.27
N ALA A 187 19.10 -10.32 -1.30
CA ALA A 187 19.00 -11.76 -1.54
C ALA A 187 17.78 -12.14 -2.42
N ILE A 188 16.68 -11.36 -2.36
CA ILE A 188 15.56 -11.50 -3.30
C ILE A 188 15.97 -11.05 -4.72
N ALA A 189 16.72 -9.94 -4.84
CA ALA A 189 17.27 -9.47 -6.11
C ALA A 189 18.18 -10.51 -6.77
N GLU A 190 19.10 -11.10 -5.99
CA GLU A 190 20.01 -12.16 -6.47
C GLU A 190 19.24 -13.40 -6.95
N LEU A 191 18.22 -13.84 -6.19
CA LEU A 191 17.37 -14.95 -6.60
C LEU A 191 16.59 -14.64 -7.90
N ALA A 192 16.06 -13.43 -8.03
CA ALA A 192 15.34 -13.01 -9.23
C ALA A 192 16.25 -13.01 -10.46
N GLU A 193 17.49 -12.56 -10.32
CA GLU A 193 18.48 -12.58 -11.39
C GLU A 193 18.84 -14.03 -11.78
N GLU A 194 19.14 -14.89 -10.80
CA GLU A 194 19.46 -16.31 -11.03
C GLU A 194 18.33 -17.04 -11.77
N LYS A 195 17.07 -16.71 -11.46
CA LYS A 195 15.88 -17.34 -12.03
C LYS A 195 15.29 -16.59 -13.22
N ASN A 196 15.93 -15.51 -13.67
CA ASN A 196 15.47 -14.67 -14.78
C ASN A 196 14.03 -14.14 -14.57
N LEU A 197 13.68 -13.80 -13.33
CA LEU A 197 12.37 -13.27 -12.93
C LEU A 197 12.41 -11.74 -12.86
N TRP A 198 11.27 -11.09 -13.01
CA TRP A 198 11.13 -9.66 -12.71
C TRP A 198 10.85 -9.44 -11.22
N ILE A 199 11.24 -8.29 -10.69
CA ILE A 199 10.74 -7.82 -9.40
C ILE A 199 9.72 -6.73 -9.62
N VAL A 200 8.61 -6.82 -8.90
CA VAL A 200 7.63 -5.74 -8.78
C VAL A 200 7.70 -5.22 -7.35
N SER A 201 8.28 -4.05 -7.17
CA SER A 201 8.48 -3.42 -5.86
C SER A 201 7.46 -2.31 -5.66
N ASP A 202 6.51 -2.52 -4.75
CA ASP A 202 5.62 -1.46 -4.28
C ASP A 202 6.25 -0.72 -3.09
N GLU A 203 6.72 0.49 -3.38
CA GLU A 203 7.46 1.39 -2.49
C GLU A 203 6.60 2.57 -2.03
N ILE A 204 5.26 2.48 -2.16
CA ILE A 204 4.32 3.60 -1.92
C ILE A 204 4.36 4.20 -0.50
N TYR A 205 4.95 3.50 0.48
CA TYR A 205 5.13 3.97 1.86
C TYR A 205 6.55 4.48 2.15
N HIS A 206 7.44 4.58 1.16
CA HIS A 206 8.75 5.21 1.35
C HIS A 206 8.59 6.64 1.91
N GLY A 207 9.46 6.99 2.86
CA GLY A 207 9.44 8.20 3.68
C GLY A 207 8.56 8.09 4.92
N LEU A 208 7.67 7.10 5.02
CA LEU A 208 6.89 6.79 6.22
C LEU A 208 7.58 5.66 7.01
N VAL A 209 8.81 5.92 7.44
CA VAL A 209 9.65 5.01 8.22
C VAL A 209 10.04 5.68 9.54
N TYR A 210 9.90 4.92 10.62
CA TYR A 210 10.08 5.39 12.00
C TYR A 210 11.36 4.85 12.62
N GLU A 211 11.72 3.62 12.25
CA GLU A 211 12.92 2.94 12.72
C GLU A 211 13.60 2.21 11.56
N GLY A 212 14.93 2.29 11.51
CA GLY A 212 15.72 1.73 10.41
C GLY A 212 15.73 2.63 9.18
N GLN A 213 15.95 2.03 8.01
CA GLN A 213 16.08 2.71 6.73
C GLN A 213 15.34 1.92 5.66
N GLU A 214 14.50 2.60 4.89
CA GLU A 214 13.91 2.05 3.66
C GLU A 214 14.96 1.92 2.55
N HIS A 215 14.80 0.90 1.73
CA HIS A 215 15.64 0.67 0.57
C HIS A 215 14.77 0.52 -0.67
N SER A 216 15.20 1.12 -1.78
CA SER A 216 14.61 0.79 -3.07
C SER A 216 15.25 -0.49 -3.60
N ILE A 217 14.46 -1.30 -4.29
CA ILE A 217 14.99 -2.49 -4.97
C ILE A 217 16.06 -2.14 -6.01
N LEU A 218 16.02 -0.91 -6.56
CA LEU A 218 16.97 -0.42 -7.55
C LEU A 218 18.38 -0.20 -6.99
N GLU A 219 18.57 -0.26 -5.67
CA GLU A 219 19.91 -0.34 -5.06
C GLU A 219 20.61 -1.68 -5.36
N TYR A 220 19.84 -2.70 -5.75
CA TYR A 220 20.31 -4.08 -5.85
C TYR A 220 20.12 -4.70 -7.24
N THR A 221 19.20 -4.19 -8.07
CA THR A 221 19.00 -4.68 -9.44
C THR A 221 18.23 -3.69 -10.31
N ASP A 222 18.57 -3.62 -11.60
CA ASP A 222 17.80 -2.91 -12.63
C ASP A 222 16.65 -3.75 -13.20
N ARG A 223 16.53 -5.02 -12.79
CA ARG A 223 15.52 -5.97 -13.25
C ARG A 223 14.20 -5.85 -12.49
N ALA A 224 13.75 -4.62 -12.29
CA ALA A 224 12.62 -4.31 -11.45
C ALA A 224 11.69 -3.24 -12.03
N PHE A 225 10.41 -3.36 -11.68
CA PHE A 225 9.40 -2.30 -11.78
C PHE A 225 9.16 -1.76 -10.38
N VAL A 226 9.27 -0.45 -10.21
CA VAL A 226 9.03 0.21 -8.91
C VAL A 226 7.78 1.06 -8.99
N PHE A 227 6.79 0.74 -8.16
CA PHE A 227 5.62 1.59 -7.94
C PHE A 227 5.86 2.49 -6.75
N ASN A 228 5.59 3.78 -6.93
CA ASN A 228 5.56 4.72 -5.83
C ASN A 228 4.64 5.90 -6.20
N GLY A 229 4.46 6.87 -5.32
CA GLY A 229 3.55 7.96 -5.59
C GLY A 229 3.33 8.87 -4.40
N PHE A 230 2.27 9.66 -4.53
CA PHE A 230 2.10 10.84 -3.69
C PHE A 230 1.04 10.65 -2.61
N SER A 231 0.24 9.59 -2.74
CA SER A 231 -0.97 9.39 -1.94
C SER A 231 -0.69 9.34 -0.44
N LYS A 232 0.41 8.72 -0.01
CA LYS A 232 0.66 8.38 1.39
C LYS A 232 1.56 9.41 2.05
N LEU A 233 2.79 9.57 1.53
CA LEU A 233 3.80 10.46 2.11
C LEU A 233 3.35 11.93 2.15
N TYR A 234 2.58 12.39 1.15
CA TYR A 234 2.20 13.80 0.99
C TYR A 234 0.71 14.08 1.26
N ALA A 235 -0.05 13.11 1.81
CA ALA A 235 -1.49 13.23 2.00
C ALA A 235 -2.25 13.64 0.72
N MET A 236 -1.96 12.94 -0.38
CA MET A 236 -2.52 13.23 -1.72
C MET A 236 -3.36 12.06 -2.29
N THR A 237 -4.10 11.34 -1.45
CA THR A 237 -4.93 10.18 -1.85
C THR A 237 -5.91 10.53 -2.99
N GLY A 238 -6.68 11.61 -2.83
CA GLY A 238 -7.69 12.07 -3.80
C GLY A 238 -7.14 12.69 -5.08
N TRP A 239 -5.85 13.04 -5.13
CA TRP A 239 -5.22 13.66 -6.31
C TRP A 239 -4.93 12.67 -7.43
N ARG A 240 -4.95 11.38 -7.08
CA ARG A 240 -4.68 10.26 -8.00
C ARG A 240 -3.37 10.46 -8.76
N LEU A 241 -2.25 10.52 -8.05
CA LEU A 241 -0.93 10.69 -8.64
C LEU A 241 0.05 9.66 -8.12
N GLY A 242 0.68 8.95 -9.05
CA GLY A 242 1.73 7.97 -8.79
C GLY A 242 2.62 7.81 -10.01
N TYR A 243 3.54 6.88 -9.95
CA TYR A 243 4.43 6.57 -11.05
C TYR A 243 4.92 5.14 -11.00
N VAL A 244 5.45 4.69 -12.13
CA VAL A 244 6.29 3.50 -12.21
C VAL A 244 7.66 3.89 -12.78
N ILE A 245 8.71 3.41 -12.14
CA ILE A 245 10.04 3.32 -12.74
C ILE A 245 10.15 1.92 -13.34
N ALA A 246 10.46 1.81 -14.62
CA ALA A 246 10.46 0.54 -15.34
C ALA A 246 11.76 0.34 -16.11
N PRO A 247 12.13 -0.92 -16.42
CA PRO A 247 13.29 -1.18 -17.26
C PRO A 247 13.11 -0.53 -18.64
N PRO A 248 14.16 0.01 -19.26
CA PRO A 248 14.07 0.78 -20.53
C PRO A 248 13.28 0.05 -21.64
N ALA A 249 13.43 -1.27 -21.72
CA ALA A 249 12.78 -2.11 -22.71
C ALA A 249 11.24 -2.08 -22.63
N PHE A 250 10.65 -1.76 -21.48
CA PHE A 250 9.20 -1.74 -21.28
C PHE A 250 8.58 -0.36 -21.45
N ILE A 251 9.37 0.72 -21.49
CA ILE A 251 8.84 2.08 -21.50
C ILE A 251 7.92 2.34 -22.68
N ARG A 252 8.28 1.89 -23.89
CA ARG A 252 7.42 2.08 -25.06
C ARG A 252 6.10 1.31 -24.93
N THR A 253 6.14 0.10 -24.37
CA THR A 253 4.95 -0.72 -24.12
C THR A 253 4.04 -0.05 -23.10
N LEU A 254 4.59 0.36 -21.94
CA LEU A 254 3.83 1.08 -20.90
C LEU A 254 3.25 2.39 -21.44
N GLN A 255 4.02 3.15 -22.22
CA GLN A 255 3.53 4.35 -22.88
C GLN A 255 2.33 4.06 -23.78
N THR A 256 2.37 2.96 -24.55
CA THR A 256 1.28 2.55 -25.44
C THR A 256 0.02 2.21 -24.63
N VAL A 257 0.17 1.48 -23.53
CA VAL A 257 -0.95 1.18 -22.62
C VAL A 257 -1.53 2.48 -22.05
N CYS A 258 -0.68 3.37 -21.53
CA CYS A 258 -1.12 4.66 -21.01
C CYS A 258 -1.85 5.49 -22.05
N GLN A 259 -1.35 5.57 -23.29
CA GLN A 259 -1.98 6.29 -24.39
C GLN A 259 -3.40 5.76 -24.69
N ASN A 260 -3.61 4.44 -24.66
CA ASN A 260 -4.89 3.85 -25.03
C ASN A 260 -5.93 3.89 -23.91
N PHE A 261 -5.53 3.70 -22.66
CA PHE A 261 -6.48 3.58 -21.55
C PHE A 261 -6.65 4.85 -20.72
N PHE A 262 -5.63 5.71 -20.70
CA PHE A 262 -5.59 6.86 -19.77
C PHE A 262 -5.22 8.19 -20.43
N ILE A 263 -4.67 8.16 -21.65
CA ILE A 263 -4.10 9.29 -22.40
C ILE A 263 -2.87 9.89 -21.69
N SER A 264 -3.07 10.51 -20.53
CA SER A 264 -2.03 11.07 -19.66
C SER A 264 -2.51 11.18 -18.21
N ALA A 265 -1.58 11.33 -17.27
CA ALA A 265 -1.93 11.71 -15.90
C ALA A 265 -2.55 13.13 -15.86
N ASN A 266 -3.31 13.45 -14.81
CA ASN A 266 -3.95 14.75 -14.64
C ASN A 266 -2.90 15.85 -14.54
N ALA A 267 -2.98 16.89 -15.40
CA ALA A 267 -1.95 17.92 -15.51
C ALA A 267 -1.73 18.69 -14.20
N MET A 268 -2.80 19.15 -13.55
CA MET A 268 -2.75 19.88 -12.28
C MET A 268 -2.17 19.01 -11.16
N SER A 269 -2.56 17.74 -11.07
CA SER A 269 -1.98 16.80 -10.10
C SER A 269 -0.46 16.67 -10.32
N GLN A 270 0.01 16.61 -11.56
CA GLN A 270 1.45 16.52 -11.83
C GLN A 270 2.24 17.75 -11.36
N TRP A 271 1.71 18.97 -11.57
CA TRP A 271 2.32 20.19 -11.04
C TRP A 271 2.29 20.23 -9.49
N ALA A 272 1.21 19.75 -8.88
CA ALA A 272 1.11 19.55 -7.45
C ALA A 272 2.17 18.56 -6.93
N GLY A 273 2.35 17.41 -7.62
CA GLY A 273 3.38 16.42 -7.28
C GLY A 273 4.81 16.98 -7.39
N LEU A 274 5.07 17.83 -8.38
CA LEU A 274 6.35 18.50 -8.53
C LEU A 274 6.66 19.40 -7.32
N ALA A 275 5.66 20.18 -6.86
CA ALA A 275 5.78 20.98 -5.65
C ALA A 275 5.91 20.12 -4.40
N ALA A 276 5.22 18.98 -4.32
CA ALA A 276 5.34 18.04 -3.21
C ALA A 276 6.80 17.57 -3.02
N LEU A 277 7.45 17.12 -4.10
CA LEU A 277 8.86 16.68 -4.05
C LEU A 277 9.82 17.81 -3.68
N LYS A 278 9.58 19.02 -4.17
CA LYS A 278 10.52 20.15 -4.02
C LYS A 278 10.34 20.95 -2.75
N GLU A 279 9.12 21.03 -2.22
CA GLU A 279 8.74 22.04 -1.22
C GLU A 279 8.10 21.45 0.04
N ALA A 280 7.51 20.25 0.00
CA ALA A 280 6.72 19.72 1.12
C ALA A 280 7.56 19.01 2.22
N GLY A 281 8.89 19.03 2.13
CA GLY A 281 9.79 18.37 3.10
C GLY A 281 9.48 18.67 4.57
N PRO A 282 9.28 19.94 4.98
CA PRO A 282 8.90 20.28 6.35
C PRO A 282 7.55 19.68 6.80
N ASP A 283 6.54 19.67 5.92
CA ASP A 283 5.23 19.07 6.20
C ASP A 283 5.34 17.55 6.34
N VAL A 284 6.09 16.91 5.46
CA VAL A 284 6.38 15.46 5.53
C VAL A 284 7.05 15.10 6.85
N ALA A 285 8.11 15.81 7.24
CA ALA A 285 8.80 15.57 8.50
C ALA A 285 7.86 15.68 9.72
N ARG A 286 6.97 16.68 9.72
CA ARG A 286 5.94 16.85 10.75
C ARG A 286 4.94 15.70 10.77
N MET A 287 4.45 15.27 9.60
CA MET A 287 3.51 14.16 9.47
C MET A 287 4.13 12.85 9.97
N VAL A 288 5.34 12.53 9.54
CA VAL A 288 6.08 11.32 9.97
C VAL A 288 6.27 11.30 11.49
N ALA A 289 6.74 12.40 12.08
CA ALA A 289 6.90 12.50 13.53
C ALA A 289 5.57 12.37 14.29
N THR A 290 4.46 12.77 13.67
CA THR A 290 3.12 12.64 14.27
C THR A 290 2.60 11.21 14.16
N TYR A 291 2.81 10.55 13.03
CA TYR A 291 2.46 9.13 12.88
C TYR A 291 3.26 8.26 13.83
N ASP A 292 4.54 8.54 14.07
CA ASP A 292 5.34 7.77 15.03
C ASP A 292 4.78 7.87 16.47
N LYS A 293 4.38 9.08 16.89
CA LYS A 293 3.69 9.27 18.19
C LYS A 293 2.39 8.45 18.27
N ARG A 294 1.62 8.41 17.18
CA ARG A 294 0.37 7.65 17.11
C ARG A 294 0.64 6.14 17.13
N ARG A 295 1.67 5.70 16.43
CA ARG A 295 2.16 4.31 16.39
C ARG A 295 2.54 3.83 17.78
N ILE A 296 3.38 4.58 18.50
CA ILE A 296 3.78 4.25 19.87
C ILE A 296 2.54 4.15 20.77
N TYR A 297 1.66 5.14 20.70
CA TYR A 297 0.44 5.15 21.52
C TYR A 297 -0.47 3.95 21.26
N ILE A 298 -0.79 3.64 20.01
CA ILE A 298 -1.69 2.52 19.69
C ILE A 298 -1.05 1.18 20.08
N LEU A 299 0.27 1.01 19.89
CA LEU A 299 0.99 -0.19 20.30
C LEU A 299 0.94 -0.38 21.82
N ASP A 300 1.18 0.67 22.60
CA ASP A 300 1.12 0.62 24.06
C ASP A 300 -0.29 0.25 24.54
N ARG A 301 -1.34 0.84 23.93
CA ARG A 301 -2.74 0.51 24.25
C ARG A 301 -3.08 -0.94 23.92
N LEU A 302 -2.70 -1.43 22.74
CA LEU A 302 -2.94 -2.82 22.34
C LEU A 302 -2.21 -3.81 23.26
N LYS A 303 -0.94 -3.54 23.61
CA LYS A 303 -0.16 -4.34 24.57
C LYS A 303 -0.80 -4.35 25.96
N ALA A 304 -1.29 -3.20 26.43
CA ALA A 304 -1.99 -3.09 27.71
C ALA A 304 -3.33 -3.86 27.75
N MET A 305 -4.01 -4.00 26.60
CA MET A 305 -5.19 -4.86 26.45
C MET A 305 -4.86 -6.37 26.37
N GLY A 306 -3.57 -6.74 26.45
CA GLY A 306 -3.12 -8.14 26.46
C GLY A 306 -2.85 -8.74 25.08
N PHE A 307 -2.84 -7.95 24.01
CA PHE A 307 -2.41 -8.42 22.70
C PHE A 307 -0.89 -8.55 22.62
N VAL A 308 -0.42 -9.62 21.99
CA VAL A 308 1.00 -9.84 21.76
C VAL A 308 1.38 -9.26 20.40
N ILE A 309 2.26 -8.26 20.41
CA ILE A 309 2.91 -7.71 19.22
C ILE A 309 4.37 -8.15 19.24
N ARG A 310 4.71 -9.14 18.42
CA ARG A 310 6.06 -9.76 18.43
C ARG A 310 7.13 -8.83 17.87
N HIS A 311 6.77 -8.09 16.82
CA HIS A 311 7.62 -7.08 16.20
C HIS A 311 6.79 -5.83 16.01
N ASP A 312 7.31 -4.71 16.47
CA ASP A 312 6.64 -3.43 16.29
C ASP A 312 6.74 -3.03 14.81
N PRO A 313 5.66 -2.54 14.18
CA PRO A 313 5.74 -2.01 12.83
C PRO A 313 6.68 -0.80 12.81
N THR A 314 7.54 -0.71 11.80
CA THR A 314 8.55 0.34 11.69
C THR A 314 8.33 1.25 10.49
N GLY A 315 7.28 1.02 9.69
CA GLY A 315 6.85 1.93 8.64
C GLY A 315 5.37 1.81 8.28
N ALA A 316 4.98 2.49 7.19
CA ALA A 316 3.60 2.71 6.78
C ALA A 316 2.77 3.34 7.92
N PHE A 317 1.50 3.00 8.08
CA PHE A 317 0.70 3.45 9.22
C PHE A 317 -0.29 2.40 9.73
N TYR A 318 0.17 1.14 9.79
CA TYR A 318 -0.66 0.00 10.15
C TYR A 318 -0.08 -0.83 11.28
N VAL A 319 -0.97 -1.46 12.05
CA VAL A 319 -0.66 -2.57 12.96
C VAL A 319 -1.57 -3.74 12.60
N LEU A 320 -0.99 -4.91 12.32
CA LEU A 320 -1.76 -6.15 12.12
C LEU A 320 -1.73 -6.97 13.42
N VAL A 321 -2.89 -7.12 14.05
CA VAL A 321 -3.02 -7.72 15.39
C VAL A 321 -3.65 -9.10 15.30
N ASN A 322 -3.03 -10.07 15.97
CA ASN A 322 -3.56 -11.42 16.06
C ASN A 322 -4.75 -11.47 17.02
N MET A 323 -5.96 -11.57 16.47
CA MET A 323 -7.21 -11.63 17.25
C MET A 323 -7.91 -12.99 17.11
N ARG A 324 -7.17 -14.05 16.74
CA ARG A 324 -7.75 -15.39 16.45
C ARG A 324 -8.56 -15.96 17.61
N ARG A 325 -8.14 -15.71 18.86
CA ARG A 325 -8.89 -16.12 20.05
C ARG A 325 -10.28 -15.48 20.12
N LEU A 326 -10.40 -14.23 19.72
CA LEU A 326 -11.67 -13.52 19.67
C LEU A 326 -12.47 -13.93 18.44
N ALA A 327 -11.82 -14.05 17.29
CA ALA A 327 -12.43 -14.51 16.05
C ALA A 327 -13.02 -15.93 16.16
N ALA A 328 -12.51 -16.78 17.06
CA ALA A 328 -13.08 -18.10 17.34
C ALA A 328 -14.56 -18.05 17.78
N LYS A 329 -15.03 -16.93 18.36
CA LYS A 329 -16.45 -16.71 18.69
C LYS A 329 -17.31 -16.42 17.45
N PHE A 330 -16.68 -16.25 16.30
CA PHE A 330 -17.27 -15.93 15.01
C PHE A 330 -16.86 -16.95 13.94
N ASP A 331 -16.74 -18.23 14.32
CA ASP A 331 -16.30 -19.33 13.45
C ASP A 331 -14.90 -19.11 12.84
N GLY A 332 -14.04 -18.34 13.52
CA GLY A 332 -12.72 -17.94 13.04
C GLY A 332 -12.72 -16.76 12.08
N SER A 333 -13.88 -16.19 11.73
CA SER A 333 -13.99 -15.12 10.74
C SER A 333 -13.62 -13.75 11.29
N SER A 334 -12.53 -13.19 10.76
CA SER A 334 -12.11 -11.80 10.98
C SER A 334 -13.10 -10.78 10.43
N LEU A 335 -13.82 -11.11 9.33
CA LEU A 335 -14.86 -10.26 8.76
C LEU A 335 -16.05 -10.10 9.72
N LYS A 336 -16.59 -11.21 10.23
CA LYS A 336 -17.67 -11.18 11.22
C LYS A 336 -17.25 -10.44 12.48
N LEU A 337 -16.01 -10.67 12.94
CA LEU A 337 -15.44 -9.95 14.08
C LEU A 337 -15.36 -8.43 13.80
N ALA A 338 -14.87 -8.01 12.63
CA ALA A 338 -14.77 -6.59 12.28
C ALA A 338 -16.14 -5.90 12.26
N TYR A 339 -17.17 -6.56 11.72
CA TYR A 339 -18.54 -6.05 11.78
C TYR A 339 -19.11 -5.99 13.20
N ASP A 340 -18.82 -6.98 14.05
CA ASP A 340 -19.26 -6.98 15.45
C ASP A 340 -18.61 -5.85 16.25
N ILE A 341 -17.31 -5.62 16.04
CA ILE A 341 -16.57 -4.48 16.60
C ILE A 341 -17.23 -3.17 16.14
N LEU A 342 -17.43 -3.00 14.83
CA LEU A 342 -18.05 -1.79 14.28
C LEU A 342 -19.44 -1.57 14.88
N ASP A 343 -20.29 -2.60 14.95
CA ASP A 343 -21.65 -2.46 15.45
C ASP A 343 -21.73 -2.16 16.94
N LYS A 344 -20.85 -2.74 17.77
CA LYS A 344 -20.91 -2.52 19.22
C LYS A 344 -20.17 -1.27 19.67
N THR A 345 -19.12 -0.87 18.96
CA THR A 345 -18.21 0.20 19.41
C THR A 345 -18.27 1.45 18.53
N GLY A 346 -18.77 1.33 17.30
CA GLY A 346 -18.60 2.37 16.29
C GLY A 346 -17.13 2.56 15.88
N VAL A 347 -16.26 1.56 16.03
CA VAL A 347 -14.88 1.61 15.55
C VAL A 347 -14.75 0.75 14.29
N GLY A 348 -14.45 1.38 13.16
CA GLY A 348 -14.14 0.68 11.91
C GLY A 348 -12.74 0.09 11.96
N VAL A 349 -12.61 -1.21 11.68
CA VAL A 349 -11.33 -1.93 11.59
C VAL A 349 -11.31 -2.81 10.36
N THR A 350 -10.12 -3.15 9.85
CA THR A 350 -10.03 -4.01 8.66
C THR A 350 -9.91 -5.48 9.03
N PRO A 351 -10.74 -6.38 8.48
CA PRO A 351 -10.60 -7.81 8.71
C PRO A 351 -9.36 -8.37 8.01
N GLY A 352 -8.62 -9.23 8.71
CA GLY A 352 -7.37 -9.80 8.23
C GLY A 352 -7.51 -10.64 6.96
N ILE A 353 -8.67 -11.29 6.75
CA ILE A 353 -8.96 -12.09 5.55
C ILE A 353 -8.88 -11.28 4.24
N ASP A 354 -9.04 -9.96 4.30
CA ASP A 354 -8.89 -9.06 3.15
C ASP A 354 -7.45 -9.09 2.59
N PHE A 355 -6.47 -9.47 3.41
CA PHE A 355 -5.05 -9.50 3.06
C PHE A 355 -4.51 -10.89 2.69
N GLY A 356 -5.36 -11.92 2.77
CA GLY A 356 -4.98 -13.31 2.52
C GLY A 356 -5.38 -14.26 3.64
N GLN A 357 -5.36 -15.56 3.33
CA GLN A 357 -5.83 -16.62 4.23
C GLN A 357 -4.96 -16.73 5.49
N ASN A 358 -3.66 -16.44 5.38
CA ASN A 358 -2.76 -16.49 6.52
C ASN A 358 -3.03 -15.39 7.55
N ALA A 359 -3.75 -14.33 7.16
CA ALA A 359 -4.25 -13.30 8.07
C ALA A 359 -5.70 -13.53 8.55
N GLU A 360 -6.32 -14.69 8.27
CA GLU A 360 -7.63 -15.00 8.86
C GLU A 360 -7.55 -15.02 10.41
N GLY A 361 -8.54 -14.36 11.02
CA GLY A 361 -8.58 -14.06 12.45
C GLY A 361 -7.64 -12.94 12.93
N PHE A 362 -6.88 -12.28 12.05
CA PHE A 362 -6.21 -11.01 12.38
C PHE A 362 -7.13 -9.82 12.12
N ILE A 363 -6.80 -8.68 12.72
CA ILE A 363 -7.42 -7.37 12.44
C ILE A 363 -6.32 -6.35 12.18
N ARG A 364 -6.45 -5.54 11.13
CA ARG A 364 -5.54 -4.42 10.87
C ARG A 364 -6.16 -3.11 11.38
N PHE A 365 -5.37 -2.37 12.14
CA PHE A 365 -5.64 -1.01 12.57
C PHE A 365 -4.80 -0.02 11.77
N SER A 366 -5.43 1.00 11.20
CA SER A 366 -4.77 2.18 10.66
C SER A 366 -4.64 3.23 11.76
N TYR A 367 -3.44 3.74 11.99
CA TYR A 367 -3.21 4.89 12.88
C TYR A 367 -3.04 6.21 12.13
N ALA A 368 -3.57 6.27 10.90
CA ALA A 368 -3.67 7.49 10.10
C ALA A 368 -4.86 8.38 10.51
N ASN A 369 -5.07 8.56 11.82
CA ASN A 369 -6.17 9.35 12.39
C ASN A 369 -5.66 10.17 13.57
N SER A 370 -6.42 11.16 14.03
CA SER A 370 -6.01 12.00 15.15
C SER A 370 -5.73 11.18 16.41
N LEU A 371 -4.76 11.61 17.23
CA LEU A 371 -4.44 10.90 18.47
C LEU A 371 -5.64 10.82 19.42
N ALA A 372 -6.51 11.84 19.41
CA ALA A 372 -7.75 11.86 20.18
C ALA A 372 -8.72 10.75 19.72
N ASN A 373 -8.93 10.60 18.42
CA ASN A 373 -9.76 9.53 17.87
C ASN A 373 -9.15 8.15 18.12
N ILE A 374 -7.83 8.01 18.02
CA ILE A 374 -7.14 6.75 18.35
C ILE A 374 -7.33 6.43 19.84
N ALA A 375 -7.16 7.40 20.74
CA ALA A 375 -7.38 7.21 22.18
C ALA A 375 -8.81 6.76 22.49
N GLU A 376 -9.80 7.46 21.95
CA GLU A 376 -11.21 7.12 22.11
C GLU A 376 -11.54 5.73 21.53
N ALA A 377 -11.04 5.41 20.33
CA ALA A 377 -11.24 4.09 19.74
C ALA A 377 -10.63 2.97 20.60
N MET A 378 -9.45 3.20 21.17
CA MET A 378 -8.82 2.25 22.08
C MET A 378 -9.63 2.09 23.38
N ASP A 379 -10.21 3.16 23.93
CA ASP A 379 -11.09 3.09 25.11
C ASP A 379 -12.35 2.26 24.84
N ARG A 380 -12.99 2.48 23.68
CA ARG A 380 -14.17 1.70 23.25
C ARG A 380 -13.84 0.22 23.03
N LEU A 381 -12.70 -0.07 22.40
CA LEU A 381 -12.24 -1.44 22.20
C LEU A 381 -11.91 -2.12 23.52
N GLU A 382 -11.24 -1.44 24.46
CA GLU A 382 -10.95 -2.00 25.77
C GLU A 382 -12.23 -2.38 26.53
N GLN A 383 -13.26 -1.53 26.48
CA GLN A 383 -14.56 -1.83 27.08
C GLN A 383 -15.24 -3.02 26.39
N TYR A 384 -15.27 -3.04 25.06
CA TYR A 384 -15.79 -4.16 24.28
C TYR A 384 -15.10 -5.48 24.65
N LEU A 385 -13.77 -5.46 24.78
CA LEU A 385 -12.99 -6.63 25.16
C LEU A 385 -13.33 -7.05 26.59
N LYS A 386 -13.48 -6.14 27.58
CA LYS A 386 -13.88 -6.52 28.95
C LYS A 386 -15.23 -7.24 29.00
N GLU A 387 -16.20 -6.78 28.22
CA GLU A 387 -17.53 -7.39 28.13
C GLU A 387 -17.51 -8.75 27.42
N HIS A 388 -16.59 -8.94 26.47
CA HIS A 388 -16.54 -10.13 25.61
C HIS A 388 -15.36 -11.08 25.90
N HIS A 389 -14.44 -10.74 26.81
CA HIS A 389 -13.35 -11.61 27.31
C HIS A 389 -13.66 -12.25 28.68
N ALA A 390 -14.76 -11.86 29.34
CA ALA A 390 -15.25 -12.56 30.53
C ALA A 390 -15.91 -13.88 30.12
N GLY A 391 -15.10 -14.87 29.74
CA GLY A 391 -15.52 -16.23 29.39
C GLY A 391 -14.34 -17.14 29.13
#